data_AF-A0A165MGF4-F1
#
_entry.id   AF-A0A165MGF4-F1
#
_cell.length_a   1.000
_cell.length_b   1.000
_cell.length_c   1.000
_cell.angle_alpha   90.00
_cell.angle_beta   90.00
_cell.angle_gamma   90.00
#
_symmetry.space_group_name_H-M   'P 1'
#
loop_
_entity.id
_entity.type
_entity.pdbx_description
1 polymer ?
#
loop_
_entity_poly.entity_id
_entity_poly.type
_entity_poly.pdbx_seq_one_letter_code
_entity_poly.pdbx_strand_id
1 'polypeptide(L)'
;MTETLERICNILMKRGPISKEEYQEVPDLFRRMRTLLRIYYNAVMGDKKIADFKYCDAQNINDIGLRLHETGLFLQLSPARLRDLLDIAPDMERFLLDDPLDVGKYREQAARRDALFDSPDADLDIETREQILQEYDTSGSDQAGYQIMFFIADICVALATGPTRDRKDKVRAEKAMRRLVEWSTVKMYRDAFGDALTDAMTPIYRTNAYLVKFCQAGGIGALIGDWVESTFANTLCAQALEGLPNVAWNRQTPESLDVVTRELTAKIEREGDDITQTRIWANMMHQIYSRYGLKPFERVASKPSKHGVIFFYFIHRRASKRQQKLISVDDWAKLLEKYVNVPDATRRRHAWTIMTVPDRWESLDSSDYGCSFGSCPERAELLEIQQARVRGQRDAVAEDRLFGFGALSKACHRCKHVSYCGKECQAADWPNHRHTCKVEAAKNKTEEI
;
A
#
# COMPACT_ATOMS: atom_id res chain seq x y z
N MET A 1 -22.93 19.88 -15.32
CA MET A 1 -22.21 18.63 -15.00
C MET A 1 -23.09 17.50 -15.43
N THR A 2 -24.33 17.46 -14.93
CA THR A 2 -25.38 16.54 -15.37
C THR A 2 -25.56 16.55 -16.90
N GLU A 3 -25.72 17.73 -17.52
CA GLU A 3 -25.83 17.85 -18.98
C GLU A 3 -24.63 17.25 -19.74
N THR A 4 -23.40 17.54 -19.26
CA THR A 4 -22.18 16.99 -19.87
C THR A 4 -22.14 15.47 -19.76
N LEU A 5 -22.51 14.92 -18.60
CA LEU A 5 -22.60 13.47 -18.39
C LEU A 5 -23.65 12.83 -19.30
N GLU A 6 -24.84 13.42 -19.36
CA GLU A 6 -25.93 12.95 -20.22
C GLU A 6 -25.49 12.92 -21.68
N ARG A 7 -24.79 13.97 -22.15
CA ARG A 7 -24.24 14.02 -23.51
C ARG A 7 -23.23 12.90 -23.76
N ILE A 8 -22.31 12.65 -22.83
CA ILE A 8 -21.35 11.53 -22.89
C ILE A 8 -22.10 10.20 -23.03
N CYS A 9 -23.05 9.92 -22.13
CA CYS A 9 -23.81 8.67 -22.13
C CYS A 9 -24.64 8.52 -23.42
N ASN A 10 -25.31 9.59 -23.87
CA ASN A 10 -26.16 9.58 -25.06
C ASN A 10 -25.38 9.27 -26.34
N ILE A 11 -24.10 9.67 -26.41
CA ILE A 11 -23.22 9.33 -27.53
C ILE A 11 -22.69 7.91 -27.37
N LEU A 12 -22.00 7.61 -26.27
CA LEU A 12 -21.22 6.37 -26.15
C LEU A 12 -22.09 5.12 -25.96
N MET A 13 -23.25 5.27 -25.32
CA MET A 13 -24.20 4.17 -25.08
C MET A 13 -25.37 4.16 -26.09
N LYS A 14 -25.29 4.97 -27.16
CA LYS A 14 -26.31 5.04 -28.21
C LYS A 14 -26.60 3.67 -28.81
N ARG A 15 -27.88 3.28 -28.87
CA ARG A 15 -28.30 2.07 -29.60
C ARG A 15 -28.32 2.36 -31.10
N GLY A 16 -27.37 1.79 -31.84
CA GLY A 16 -27.22 2.00 -33.28
C GLY A 16 -25.90 2.67 -33.68
N PRO A 17 -25.78 3.15 -34.93
CA PRO A 17 -24.59 3.83 -35.41
C PRO A 17 -24.39 5.19 -34.74
N ILE A 18 -23.12 5.55 -34.53
CA ILE A 18 -22.67 6.83 -33.99
C ILE A 18 -22.02 7.59 -35.14
N SER A 19 -22.36 8.87 -35.30
CA SER A 19 -21.77 9.71 -36.36
C SER A 19 -20.32 10.06 -36.04
N LYS A 20 -19.56 10.46 -37.06
CA LYS A 20 -18.17 10.87 -36.89
C LYS A 20 -18.07 12.11 -35.98
N GLU A 21 -18.99 13.04 -36.17
CA GLU A 21 -19.09 14.30 -35.42
C GLU A 21 -19.41 14.02 -33.95
N GLU A 22 -20.32 13.08 -33.67
CA GLU A 22 -20.65 12.65 -32.30
C GLU A 22 -19.41 12.10 -31.59
N TYR A 23 -18.60 11.25 -32.23
CA TYR A 23 -17.36 10.77 -31.62
C TYR A 23 -16.30 11.86 -31.42
N GLN A 24 -16.19 12.80 -32.36
CA GLN A 24 -15.22 13.90 -32.27
C GLN A 24 -15.51 14.85 -31.11
N GLU A 25 -16.76 14.92 -30.64
CA GLU A 25 -17.16 15.71 -29.46
C GLU A 25 -16.71 15.10 -28.12
N VAL A 26 -16.56 13.77 -28.07
CA VAL A 26 -16.36 13.02 -26.81
C VAL A 26 -15.13 13.47 -25.99
N PRO A 27 -13.93 13.67 -26.56
CA PRO A 27 -12.76 14.11 -25.79
C PRO A 27 -12.99 15.41 -25.02
N ASP A 28 -13.63 16.39 -25.65
CA ASP A 28 -13.90 17.70 -25.04
C ASP A 28 -14.95 17.61 -23.94
N LEU A 29 -15.95 16.72 -24.09
CA LEU A 29 -16.91 16.44 -23.03
C LEU A 29 -16.22 15.83 -21.79
N PHE A 30 -15.28 14.91 -21.96
CA PHE A 30 -14.53 14.35 -20.85
C PHE A 30 -13.61 15.37 -20.18
N ARG A 31 -12.94 16.24 -20.94
CA ARG A 31 -12.16 17.35 -20.35
C ARG A 31 -13.04 18.36 -19.63
N ARG A 32 -14.23 18.64 -20.15
CA ARG A 32 -15.23 19.46 -19.46
C ARG A 32 -15.68 18.78 -18.17
N MET A 33 -15.95 17.48 -18.19
CA MET A 33 -16.31 16.71 -17.00
C MET A 33 -15.20 16.77 -15.93
N ARG A 34 -13.95 16.50 -16.31
CA ARG A 34 -12.77 16.63 -15.43
C ARG A 34 -12.68 18.02 -14.80
N THR A 35 -12.88 19.07 -15.61
CA THR A 35 -12.89 20.46 -15.15
C THR A 35 -14.00 20.73 -14.15
N LEU A 36 -15.23 20.27 -14.43
CA LEU A 36 -16.37 20.48 -13.54
C LEU A 36 -16.21 19.73 -12.22
N LEU A 37 -15.69 18.50 -12.24
CA LEU A 37 -15.36 17.74 -11.03
C LEU A 37 -14.34 18.48 -10.18
N ARG A 38 -13.26 19.00 -10.79
CA ARG A 38 -12.25 19.80 -10.10
C ARG A 38 -12.83 21.07 -9.49
N ILE A 39 -13.69 21.79 -10.22
CA ILE A 39 -14.38 22.99 -9.70
C ILE A 39 -15.25 22.65 -8.49
N TYR A 40 -16.00 21.55 -8.57
CA TYR A 40 -16.84 21.09 -7.48
C TYR A 40 -16.01 20.77 -6.23
N TYR A 41 -14.98 19.92 -6.37
CA TYR A 41 -14.17 19.49 -5.24
C TYR A 41 -13.30 20.60 -4.67
N ASN A 42 -12.80 21.53 -5.48
CA ASN A 42 -12.12 22.71 -4.95
C ASN A 42 -13.05 23.49 -3.99
N ALA A 43 -14.33 23.67 -4.35
CA ALA A 43 -15.29 24.32 -3.48
C ALA A 43 -15.64 23.50 -2.23
N VAL A 44 -15.69 22.16 -2.33
CA VAL A 44 -15.85 21.27 -1.17
C VAL A 44 -14.65 21.40 -0.22
N MET A 45 -13.44 21.53 -0.77
CA MET A 45 -12.19 21.73 -0.04
C MET A 45 -12.01 23.18 0.47
N GLY A 46 -13.03 24.04 0.33
CA GLY A 46 -13.04 25.38 0.89
C GLY A 46 -12.56 26.50 -0.04
N ASP A 47 -12.21 26.21 -1.31
CA ASP A 47 -11.90 27.26 -2.27
C ASP A 47 -13.16 28.08 -2.61
N LYS A 48 -12.96 29.35 -2.99
CA LYS A 48 -14.05 30.22 -3.43
C LYS A 48 -14.72 29.66 -4.68
N LYS A 49 -16.06 29.52 -4.63
CA LYS A 49 -16.89 29.15 -5.78
C LYS A 49 -16.70 30.17 -6.92
N ILE A 50 -16.16 29.70 -8.04
CA ILE A 50 -16.03 30.48 -9.26
C ILE A 50 -17.33 30.45 -10.08
N ALA A 51 -17.43 31.28 -11.13
CA ALA A 51 -18.64 31.41 -11.94
C ALA A 51 -19.14 30.08 -12.51
N ASP A 52 -18.22 29.19 -12.90
CA ASP A 52 -18.53 27.89 -13.48
C ASP A 52 -19.08 26.88 -12.45
N PHE A 53 -19.03 27.17 -11.15
CA PHE A 53 -19.64 26.32 -10.12
C PHE A 53 -21.15 26.16 -10.32
N LYS A 54 -21.82 27.10 -11.00
CA LYS A 54 -23.24 26.98 -11.37
C LYS A 54 -23.54 25.77 -12.27
N TYR A 55 -22.53 25.25 -12.95
CA TYR A 55 -22.62 24.04 -13.76
C TYR A 55 -22.25 22.78 -12.98
N CYS A 56 -21.99 22.85 -11.68
CA CYS A 56 -21.77 21.70 -10.80
C CYS A 56 -23.11 21.33 -10.12
N ASP A 57 -24.04 20.89 -10.95
CA ASP A 57 -25.47 20.73 -10.68
C ASP A 57 -25.89 19.30 -10.25
N ALA A 58 -24.91 18.41 -10.02
CA ALA A 58 -25.18 17.06 -9.55
C ALA A 58 -25.75 17.08 -8.13
N GLN A 59 -26.90 16.42 -7.91
CA GLN A 59 -27.49 16.28 -6.57
C GLN A 59 -26.63 15.39 -5.66
N ASN A 60 -26.13 14.30 -6.22
CA ASN A 60 -25.19 13.39 -5.58
C ASN A 60 -24.01 13.19 -6.53
N ILE A 61 -22.81 13.57 -6.08
CA ILE A 61 -21.61 13.48 -6.91
C ILE A 61 -21.22 12.04 -7.23
N ASN A 62 -21.58 11.08 -6.38
CA ASN A 62 -21.30 9.66 -6.60
C ASN A 62 -22.08 9.10 -7.80
N ASP A 63 -23.26 9.65 -8.11
CA ASP A 63 -24.03 9.24 -9.28
C ASP A 63 -23.27 9.56 -10.58
N ILE A 64 -22.43 10.60 -10.57
CA ILE A 64 -21.56 10.95 -11.70
C ILE A 64 -20.53 9.84 -11.92
N GLY A 65 -19.79 9.46 -10.88
CA GLY A 65 -18.80 8.38 -10.96
C GLY A 65 -19.40 7.05 -11.40
N LEU A 66 -20.55 6.67 -10.83
CA LEU A 66 -21.25 5.43 -11.19
C LEU A 66 -21.72 5.40 -12.64
N ARG A 67 -22.22 6.52 -13.17
CA ARG A 67 -22.64 6.62 -14.58
C ARG A 67 -21.45 6.63 -15.55
N LEU A 68 -20.34 7.24 -15.14
CA LEU A 68 -19.08 7.16 -15.87
C LEU A 68 -18.56 5.72 -15.89
N HIS A 69 -18.62 5.01 -14.77
CA HIS A 69 -18.31 3.58 -14.67
C HIS A 69 -19.20 2.75 -15.62
N GLU A 70 -20.52 2.92 -15.57
CA GLU A 70 -21.46 2.24 -16.48
C GLU A 70 -21.11 2.46 -17.96
N THR A 71 -20.73 3.69 -18.31
CA THR A 71 -20.30 4.05 -19.67
C THR A 71 -18.98 3.35 -20.05
N GLY A 72 -18.03 3.28 -19.11
CA GLY A 72 -16.74 2.58 -19.27
C GLY A 72 -16.92 1.08 -19.49
N LEU A 73 -17.68 0.43 -18.60
CA LEU A 73 -18.07 -0.97 -18.72
C LEU A 73 -18.79 -1.28 -20.03
N PHE A 74 -19.71 -0.42 -20.47
CA PHE A 74 -20.39 -0.59 -21.75
C PHE A 74 -19.40 -0.65 -22.93
N LEU A 75 -18.40 0.25 -22.95
CA LEU A 75 -17.36 0.26 -23.97
C LEU A 75 -16.40 -0.93 -23.84
N GLN A 76 -16.10 -1.36 -22.62
CA GLN A 76 -15.31 -2.56 -22.37
C GLN A 76 -15.98 -3.81 -22.97
N LEU A 77 -17.29 -3.93 -22.83
CA LEU A 77 -18.09 -5.00 -23.43
C LEU A 77 -18.35 -4.79 -24.93
N SER A 78 -17.93 -3.66 -25.49
CA SER A 78 -18.10 -3.29 -26.91
C SER A 78 -16.76 -2.95 -27.60
N PRO A 79 -15.81 -3.90 -27.76
CA PRO A 79 -14.46 -3.59 -28.25
C PRO A 79 -14.40 -2.95 -29.65
N ALA A 80 -15.35 -3.27 -30.53
CA ALA A 80 -15.43 -2.64 -31.85
C ALA A 80 -15.75 -1.13 -31.73
N ARG A 81 -16.71 -0.79 -30.87
CA ARG A 81 -17.11 0.60 -30.60
C ARG A 81 -15.99 1.40 -29.97
N LEU A 82 -15.27 0.83 -29.00
CA LEU A 82 -14.10 1.48 -28.42
C LEU A 82 -13.02 1.73 -29.48
N ARG A 83 -12.75 0.77 -30.37
CA ARG A 83 -11.79 0.99 -31.47
C ARG A 83 -12.25 2.12 -32.39
N ASP A 84 -13.52 2.13 -32.78
CA ASP A 84 -14.08 3.18 -33.65
C ASP A 84 -13.93 4.58 -33.00
N LEU A 85 -14.22 4.71 -31.71
CA LEU A 85 -14.02 5.94 -30.95
C LEU A 85 -12.57 6.41 -31.02
N LEU A 86 -11.60 5.53 -30.74
CA LEU A 86 -10.18 5.89 -30.72
C LEU A 86 -9.62 6.19 -32.13
N ASP A 87 -10.18 5.58 -33.17
CA ASP A 87 -9.75 5.80 -34.54
C ASP A 87 -10.36 7.08 -35.15
N ILE A 88 -11.60 7.41 -34.80
CA ILE A 88 -12.31 8.62 -35.27
C ILE A 88 -11.90 9.85 -34.45
N ALA A 89 -11.73 9.69 -33.13
CA ALA A 89 -11.34 10.73 -32.20
C ALA A 89 -10.00 10.37 -31.52
N PRO A 90 -8.87 10.51 -32.24
CA PRO A 90 -7.55 10.15 -31.70
C PRO A 90 -7.14 10.95 -30.46
N ASP A 91 -7.76 12.12 -30.27
CA ASP A 91 -7.56 12.93 -29.07
C ASP A 91 -8.16 12.28 -27.80
N MET A 92 -9.10 11.34 -27.97
CA MET A 92 -9.58 10.48 -26.87
C MET A 92 -8.48 9.54 -26.39
N GLU A 93 -7.68 8.98 -27.32
CA GLU A 93 -6.54 8.13 -26.98
C GLU A 93 -5.52 8.92 -26.14
N ARG A 94 -5.23 10.16 -26.54
CA ARG A 94 -4.37 11.06 -25.77
C ARG A 94 -4.92 11.32 -24.37
N PHE A 95 -6.21 11.66 -24.25
CA PHE A 95 -6.85 11.88 -22.96
C PHE A 95 -6.75 10.67 -22.02
N LEU A 96 -6.95 9.46 -22.55
CA LEU A 96 -6.93 8.22 -21.77
C LEU A 96 -5.53 7.74 -21.41
N LEU A 97 -4.61 7.77 -22.37
CA LEU A 97 -3.33 7.07 -22.29
C LEU A 97 -2.12 7.99 -22.11
N ASP A 98 -2.24 9.30 -22.40
CA ASP A 98 -1.09 10.21 -22.37
C ASP A 98 -1.28 11.39 -21.39
N ASP A 99 -2.50 11.91 -21.23
CA ASP A 99 -2.76 13.00 -20.29
C ASP A 99 -2.53 12.53 -18.83
N PRO A 100 -1.97 13.40 -17.95
CA PRO A 100 -1.84 13.07 -16.54
C PRO A 100 -3.21 12.97 -15.86
N LEU A 101 -3.30 12.12 -14.84
CA LEU A 101 -4.49 12.06 -14.00
C LEU A 101 -4.55 13.27 -13.09
N ASP A 102 -5.76 13.79 -12.90
CA ASP A 102 -6.01 14.86 -11.95
C ASP A 102 -6.16 14.27 -10.53
N VAL A 103 -5.05 14.14 -9.82
CA VAL A 103 -5.04 13.75 -8.40
C VAL A 103 -5.40 14.90 -7.46
N GLY A 104 -5.28 16.14 -7.92
CA GLY A 104 -5.60 17.34 -7.16
C GLY A 104 -4.48 17.86 -6.26
N LYS A 105 -4.44 19.19 -6.13
CA LYS A 105 -3.38 19.90 -5.39
C LYS A 105 -3.26 19.46 -3.93
N TYR A 106 -4.39 19.12 -3.28
CA TYR A 106 -4.41 18.71 -1.88
C TYR A 106 -3.77 17.35 -1.68
N ARG A 107 -4.10 16.38 -2.55
CA ARG A 107 -3.47 15.04 -2.52
C ARG A 107 -2.00 15.11 -2.93
N GLU A 108 -1.64 15.92 -3.92
CA GLU A 108 -0.24 16.13 -4.27
C GLU A 108 0.57 16.74 -3.12
N GLN A 109 -0.01 17.71 -2.41
CA GLN A 109 0.62 18.31 -1.24
C GLN A 109 0.77 17.27 -0.13
N ALA A 110 -0.27 16.53 0.19
CA ALA A 110 -0.23 15.47 1.19
C ALA A 110 0.83 14.42 0.84
N ALA A 111 0.88 13.94 -0.41
CA ALA A 111 1.87 12.97 -0.87
C ALA A 111 3.31 13.51 -0.80
N ARG A 112 3.53 14.80 -1.11
CA ARG A 112 4.86 15.43 -0.95
C ARG A 112 5.29 15.50 0.52
N ARG A 113 4.36 15.77 1.44
CA ARG A 113 4.66 15.83 2.88
C ARG A 113 4.81 14.45 3.51
N ASP A 114 4.03 13.48 3.06
CA ASP A 114 4.15 12.07 3.44
C ASP A 114 5.54 11.52 3.07
N ALA A 115 6.06 11.89 1.89
CA ALA A 115 7.43 11.55 1.50
C ALA A 115 8.51 12.18 2.41
N LEU A 116 8.26 13.36 2.99
CA LEU A 116 9.15 13.97 3.98
C LEU A 116 9.07 13.23 5.32
N PHE A 117 7.87 12.81 5.71
CA PHE A 117 7.63 11.97 6.89
C PHE A 117 8.33 10.62 6.77
N ASP A 118 8.40 10.04 5.57
CA ASP A 118 9.09 8.77 5.26
C ASP A 118 10.62 8.84 5.19
N SER A 119 11.22 10.01 5.38
CA SER A 119 12.67 10.13 5.47
C SER A 119 13.21 9.50 6.76
N PRO A 120 14.22 8.61 6.70
CA PRO A 120 14.83 7.98 7.89
C PRO A 120 15.43 8.97 8.91
N ASP A 121 15.73 10.20 8.46
CA ASP A 121 16.31 11.26 9.28
C ASP A 121 15.27 12.32 9.69
N ALA A 122 13.98 12.09 9.42
CA ALA A 122 12.91 13.01 9.78
C ALA A 122 12.71 13.06 11.30
N ASP A 123 13.36 14.01 11.98
CA ASP A 123 13.10 14.35 13.39
C ASP A 123 11.97 15.39 13.48
N LEU A 124 10.75 15.01 13.06
CA LEU A 124 9.57 15.88 13.03
C LEU A 124 8.86 15.91 14.40
N ASP A 125 8.42 17.09 14.84
CA ASP A 125 7.60 17.19 16.05
C ASP A 125 6.20 16.60 15.92
N ILE A 126 5.61 16.26 17.07
CA ILE A 126 4.28 15.62 17.15
C ILE A 126 3.26 16.51 16.44
N GLU A 127 3.32 17.82 16.65
CA GLU A 127 2.42 18.78 16.00
C GLU A 127 2.56 18.76 14.47
N THR A 128 3.78 18.74 13.94
CA THR A 128 4.06 18.66 12.50
C THR A 128 3.58 17.33 11.93
N ARG A 129 3.75 16.22 12.66
CA ARG A 129 3.26 14.89 12.25
C ARG A 129 1.73 14.87 12.25
N GLU A 130 1.10 15.38 13.29
CA GLU A 130 -0.36 15.53 13.39
C GLU A 130 -0.89 16.40 12.25
N GLN A 131 -0.21 17.50 11.91
CA GLN A 131 -0.55 18.34 10.76
C GLN A 131 -0.42 17.57 9.43
N ILE A 132 0.64 16.77 9.25
CA ILE A 132 0.81 15.94 8.04
C ILE A 132 -0.32 14.91 7.93
N LEU A 133 -0.64 14.22 9.02
CA LEU A 133 -1.74 13.25 9.08
C LEU A 133 -3.09 13.92 8.82
N GLN A 134 -3.33 15.10 9.42
CA GLN A 134 -4.55 15.87 9.19
C GLN A 134 -4.65 16.35 7.75
N GLU A 135 -3.55 16.80 7.13
CA GLU A 135 -3.50 17.15 5.71
C GLU A 135 -3.80 15.93 4.84
N TYR A 136 -3.25 14.77 5.19
CA TYR A 136 -3.52 13.50 4.49
C TYR A 136 -5.00 13.12 4.58
N ASP A 137 -5.58 13.09 5.77
CA ASP A 137 -6.99 12.78 6.00
C ASP A 137 -7.91 13.77 5.28
N THR A 138 -7.59 15.07 5.37
CA THR A 138 -8.34 16.13 4.69
C THR A 138 -8.25 15.97 3.17
N SER A 139 -7.07 15.64 2.64
CA SER A 139 -6.88 15.39 1.21
C SER A 139 -7.72 14.21 0.70
N GLY A 140 -8.10 13.29 1.58
CA GLY A 140 -9.06 12.22 1.32
C GLY A 140 -10.44 12.74 0.88
N SER A 141 -10.79 14.00 1.14
CA SER A 141 -12.03 14.61 0.65
C SER A 141 -11.94 15.14 -0.79
N ASP A 142 -10.73 15.28 -1.35
CA ASP A 142 -10.53 15.62 -2.76
C ASP A 142 -10.72 14.37 -3.63
N GLN A 143 -11.92 14.20 -4.17
CA GLN A 143 -12.32 12.99 -4.90
C GLN A 143 -12.59 13.28 -6.39
N ALA A 144 -12.12 14.42 -6.95
CA ALA A 144 -12.36 14.76 -8.35
C ALA A 144 -11.77 13.71 -9.31
N GLY A 145 -10.52 13.30 -9.06
CA GLY A 145 -9.85 12.24 -9.81
C GLY A 145 -10.51 10.88 -9.64
N TYR A 146 -10.98 10.57 -8.43
CA TYR A 146 -11.66 9.32 -8.12
C TYR A 146 -12.93 9.13 -8.97
N GLN A 147 -13.77 10.16 -9.11
CA GLN A 147 -15.01 10.07 -9.89
C GLN A 147 -14.77 9.73 -11.38
N ILE A 148 -13.72 10.29 -11.99
CA ILE A 148 -13.40 10.02 -13.40
C ILE A 148 -12.57 8.73 -13.58
N MET A 149 -11.92 8.26 -12.52
CA MET A 149 -11.07 7.07 -12.55
C MET A 149 -11.87 5.83 -12.96
N PHE A 150 -13.13 5.69 -12.51
CA PHE A 150 -13.97 4.56 -12.93
C PHE A 150 -13.94 4.36 -14.44
N PHE A 151 -14.29 5.40 -15.21
CA PHE A 151 -14.27 5.34 -16.67
C PHE A 151 -12.87 5.09 -17.23
N ILE A 152 -11.86 5.85 -16.77
CA ILE A 152 -10.50 5.75 -17.33
C ILE A 152 -9.92 4.35 -17.09
N ALA A 153 -10.10 3.80 -15.90
CA ALA A 153 -9.65 2.46 -15.54
C ALA A 153 -10.38 1.39 -16.35
N ASP A 154 -11.70 1.47 -16.49
CA ASP A 154 -12.49 0.52 -17.31
C ASP A 154 -11.97 0.46 -18.74
N ILE A 155 -11.71 1.63 -19.35
CA ILE A 155 -11.18 1.70 -20.71
C ILE A 155 -9.75 1.19 -20.78
N CYS A 156 -8.90 1.49 -19.80
CA CYS A 156 -7.54 0.94 -19.76
C CYS A 156 -7.56 -0.59 -19.64
N VAL A 157 -8.45 -1.15 -18.82
CA VAL A 157 -8.64 -2.59 -18.70
C VAL A 157 -9.15 -3.18 -20.02
N ALA A 158 -10.11 -2.53 -20.68
CA ALA A 158 -10.60 -2.93 -22.00
C ALA A 158 -9.47 -2.98 -23.04
N LEU A 159 -8.59 -1.97 -23.07
CA LEU A 159 -7.46 -1.92 -23.98
C LEU A 159 -6.38 -2.96 -23.64
N ALA A 160 -6.13 -3.19 -22.35
CA ALA A 160 -5.10 -4.13 -21.88
C ALA A 160 -5.47 -5.60 -22.10
N THR A 161 -6.77 -5.91 -22.04
CA THR A 161 -7.35 -7.26 -22.12
C THR A 161 -8.05 -7.55 -23.46
N GLY A 162 -8.34 -6.53 -24.26
CA GLY A 162 -9.00 -6.65 -25.55
C GLY A 162 -8.15 -7.32 -26.63
N PRO A 163 -8.78 -7.79 -27.73
CA PRO A 163 -8.08 -8.45 -28.82
C PRO A 163 -7.18 -7.47 -29.58
N THR A 164 -5.89 -7.83 -29.66
CA THR A 164 -4.89 -7.10 -30.45
C THR A 164 -4.96 -7.54 -31.92
N ARG A 165 -5.42 -6.66 -32.82
CA ARG A 165 -5.56 -6.96 -34.25
C ARG A 165 -4.44 -6.36 -35.09
N ASP A 166 -3.88 -5.25 -34.64
CA ASP A 166 -2.81 -4.56 -35.34
C ASP A 166 -1.74 -4.00 -34.38
N ARG A 167 -0.77 -3.29 -34.96
CA ARG A 167 0.30 -2.65 -34.19
C ARG A 167 -0.22 -1.55 -33.26
N LYS A 168 -1.27 -0.82 -33.64
CA LYS A 168 -1.84 0.26 -32.82
C LYS A 168 -2.48 -0.31 -31.56
N ASP A 169 -3.28 -1.36 -31.69
CA ASP A 169 -3.87 -2.06 -30.55
C ASP A 169 -2.80 -2.57 -29.59
N LYS A 170 -1.69 -3.11 -30.12
CA LYS A 170 -0.59 -3.61 -29.29
C LYS A 170 0.01 -2.48 -28.45
N VAL A 171 0.26 -1.34 -29.07
CA VAL A 171 0.81 -0.14 -28.39
C VAL A 171 -0.19 0.38 -27.35
N ARG A 172 -1.48 0.46 -27.67
CA ARG A 172 -2.54 0.86 -26.75
C ARG A 172 -2.59 -0.07 -25.53
N ALA A 173 -2.57 -1.39 -25.75
CA ALA A 173 -2.59 -2.39 -24.69
C ALA A 173 -1.36 -2.31 -23.77
N GLU A 174 -0.17 -2.07 -24.32
CA GLU A 174 1.06 -1.90 -23.56
C GLU A 174 1.06 -0.60 -22.74
N LYS A 175 0.60 0.51 -23.32
CA LYS A 175 0.42 1.79 -22.60
C LYS A 175 -0.58 1.65 -21.46
N ALA A 176 -1.75 1.09 -21.74
CA ALA A 176 -2.81 0.90 -20.74
C ALA A 176 -2.32 0.01 -19.58
N MET A 177 -1.63 -1.10 -19.89
CA MET A 177 -1.06 -1.98 -18.87
C MET A 177 -0.06 -1.25 -17.97
N ARG A 178 0.85 -0.44 -18.55
CA ARG A 178 1.81 0.34 -17.76
C ARG A 178 1.11 1.33 -16.83
N ARG A 179 0.08 2.03 -17.31
CA ARG A 179 -0.70 2.97 -16.49
C ARG A 179 -1.41 2.27 -15.34
N LEU A 180 -2.07 1.13 -15.61
CA LEU A 180 -2.71 0.34 -14.57
C LEU A 180 -1.72 -0.09 -13.49
N VAL A 181 -0.53 -0.57 -13.88
CA VAL A 181 0.53 -0.94 -12.91
C VAL A 181 0.99 0.29 -12.13
N GLU A 182 1.27 1.41 -12.78
CA GLU A 182 1.70 2.64 -12.12
C GLU A 182 0.67 3.12 -11.08
N TRP A 183 -0.59 3.26 -11.49
CA TRP A 183 -1.66 3.76 -10.61
C TRP A 183 -1.95 2.84 -9.44
N SER A 184 -1.77 1.53 -9.63
CA SER A 184 -2.04 0.53 -8.61
C SER A 184 -0.82 0.18 -7.75
N THR A 185 0.37 0.71 -8.02
CA THR A 185 1.59 0.42 -7.22
C THR A 185 2.22 1.65 -6.58
N VAL A 186 2.00 2.84 -7.15
CA VAL A 186 2.45 4.10 -6.57
C VAL A 186 1.46 4.55 -5.49
N LYS A 187 1.97 4.76 -4.27
CA LYS A 187 1.17 5.07 -3.07
C LYS A 187 0.17 6.21 -3.29
N MET A 188 0.61 7.35 -3.82
CA MET A 188 -0.26 8.50 -4.10
C MET A 188 -1.49 8.15 -4.95
N TYR A 189 -1.31 7.31 -5.99
CA TYR A 189 -2.42 6.90 -6.85
C TYR A 189 -3.31 5.85 -6.18
N ARG A 190 -2.73 4.92 -5.42
CA ARG A 190 -3.50 3.96 -4.61
C ARG A 190 -4.37 4.70 -3.59
N ASP A 191 -3.81 5.66 -2.87
CA ASP A 191 -4.53 6.48 -1.87
C ASP A 191 -5.63 7.33 -2.53
N ALA A 192 -5.44 7.73 -3.79
CA ALA A 192 -6.41 8.53 -4.55
C ALA A 192 -7.55 7.72 -5.17
N PHE A 193 -7.28 6.48 -5.60
CA PHE A 193 -8.19 5.72 -6.45
C PHE A 193 -8.65 4.38 -5.88
N GLY A 194 -7.85 3.78 -5.00
CA GLY A 194 -8.13 2.56 -4.22
C GLY A 194 -9.13 1.59 -4.85
N ASP A 195 -10.31 1.53 -4.25
CA ASP A 195 -11.36 0.59 -4.63
C ASP A 195 -11.94 0.83 -6.04
N ALA A 196 -12.01 2.07 -6.54
CA ALA A 196 -12.48 2.31 -7.91
C ALA A 196 -11.53 1.67 -8.95
N LEU A 197 -10.22 1.73 -8.69
CA LEU A 197 -9.24 1.07 -9.55
C LEU A 197 -9.29 -0.45 -9.40
N THR A 198 -9.44 -0.96 -8.17
CA THR A 198 -9.55 -2.39 -7.87
C THR A 198 -10.79 -3.00 -8.56
N ASP A 199 -11.94 -2.33 -8.45
CA ASP A 199 -13.20 -2.74 -9.05
C ASP A 199 -13.08 -2.86 -10.58
N ALA A 200 -12.58 -1.82 -11.24
CA ALA A 200 -12.33 -1.83 -12.68
C ALA A 200 -11.35 -2.94 -13.11
N MET A 201 -10.34 -3.26 -12.29
CA MET A 201 -9.35 -4.31 -12.56
C MET A 201 -9.88 -5.73 -12.31
N THR A 202 -11.12 -5.92 -11.86
CA THR A 202 -11.72 -7.24 -11.63
C THR A 202 -11.51 -8.24 -12.79
N PRO A 203 -11.66 -7.86 -14.08
CA PRO A 203 -11.44 -8.77 -15.20
C PRO A 203 -9.98 -9.26 -15.32
N ILE A 204 -9.01 -8.45 -14.89
CA ILE A 204 -7.59 -8.82 -14.84
C ILE A 204 -7.39 -9.88 -13.76
N TYR A 205 -7.92 -9.65 -12.55
CA TYR A 205 -7.76 -10.56 -11.41
C TYR A 205 -8.48 -11.91 -11.59
N ARG A 206 -9.61 -11.93 -12.31
CA ARG A 206 -10.37 -13.17 -12.57
C ARG A 206 -9.78 -14.07 -13.66
N THR A 207 -8.96 -13.53 -14.54
CA THR A 207 -8.50 -14.26 -15.74
C THR A 207 -6.99 -14.50 -15.68
N ASN A 208 -6.58 -15.76 -15.49
CA ASN A 208 -5.15 -16.13 -15.33
C ASN A 208 -4.24 -15.55 -16.43
N ALA A 209 -4.67 -15.54 -17.69
CA ALA A 209 -3.87 -14.98 -18.79
C ALA A 209 -3.60 -13.47 -18.61
N TYR A 210 -4.60 -12.71 -18.18
CA TYR A 210 -4.49 -11.26 -17.94
C TYR A 210 -3.75 -10.98 -16.64
N LEU A 211 -4.04 -11.75 -15.59
CA LEU A 211 -3.35 -11.68 -14.30
C LEU A 211 -1.84 -11.89 -14.47
N VAL A 212 -1.43 -12.95 -15.18
CA VAL A 212 0.00 -13.21 -15.46
C VAL A 212 0.64 -12.04 -16.22
N LYS A 213 -0.05 -11.48 -17.22
CA LYS A 213 0.47 -10.33 -17.99
C LYS A 213 0.63 -9.09 -17.11
N PHE A 214 -0.34 -8.81 -16.24
CA PHE A 214 -0.30 -7.70 -15.29
C PHE A 214 0.82 -7.87 -14.26
N CYS A 215 0.92 -9.04 -13.65
CA CYS A 215 1.99 -9.37 -12.72
C CYS A 215 3.37 -9.24 -13.35
N GLN A 216 3.57 -9.78 -14.57
CA GLN A 216 4.84 -9.66 -15.29
C GLN A 216 5.17 -8.23 -15.75
N ALA A 217 4.18 -7.33 -15.78
CA ALA A 217 4.38 -5.91 -16.01
C ALA A 217 4.74 -5.13 -14.73
N GLY A 218 4.82 -5.80 -13.57
CA GLY A 218 5.15 -5.22 -12.27
C GLY A 218 3.98 -5.12 -11.28
N GLY A 219 2.79 -5.59 -11.67
CA GLY A 219 1.55 -5.46 -10.90
C GLY A 219 1.37 -6.44 -9.73
N ILE A 220 2.35 -7.28 -9.38
CA ILE A 220 2.18 -8.20 -8.22
C ILE A 220 1.97 -7.42 -6.93
N GLY A 221 2.75 -6.34 -6.74
CA GLY A 221 2.60 -5.48 -5.57
C GLY A 221 1.20 -4.89 -5.45
N ALA A 222 0.58 -4.50 -6.57
CA ALA A 222 -0.80 -4.00 -6.58
C ALA A 222 -1.81 -5.03 -6.06
N LEU A 223 -1.74 -6.28 -6.57
CA LEU A 223 -2.62 -7.35 -6.12
C LEU A 223 -2.47 -7.63 -4.62
N ILE A 224 -1.24 -7.60 -4.10
CA ILE A 224 -0.99 -7.77 -2.67
C ILE A 224 -1.54 -6.57 -1.90
N GLY A 225 -1.31 -5.35 -2.35
CA GLY A 225 -1.87 -4.14 -1.72
C GLY A 225 -3.40 -4.16 -1.69
N ASP A 226 -4.06 -4.63 -2.75
CA ASP A 226 -5.52 -4.77 -2.76
C ASP A 226 -5.98 -5.91 -1.84
N TRP A 227 -5.17 -6.96 -1.66
CA TRP A 227 -5.37 -7.96 -0.62
C TRP A 227 -5.13 -7.41 0.80
N VAL A 228 -4.33 -6.36 0.95
CA VAL A 228 -4.18 -5.65 2.23
C VAL A 228 -5.41 -4.82 2.50
N GLU A 229 -5.84 -3.93 1.60
CA GLU A 229 -6.71 -2.78 1.96
C GLU A 229 -8.09 -2.77 1.31
N SER A 230 -8.28 -3.40 0.14
CA SER A 230 -9.51 -3.23 -0.64
C SER A 230 -10.75 -3.85 0.02
N THR A 231 -11.93 -3.38 -0.38
CA THR A 231 -13.21 -4.05 -0.04
C THR A 231 -13.31 -5.47 -0.62
N PHE A 232 -12.45 -5.82 -1.59
CA PHE A 232 -12.36 -7.14 -2.20
C PHE A 232 -11.25 -8.04 -1.61
N ALA A 233 -10.58 -7.60 -0.54
CA ALA A 233 -9.42 -8.28 0.02
C ALA A 233 -9.66 -9.80 0.25
N ASN A 234 -10.68 -10.14 1.04
CA ASN A 234 -10.98 -11.53 1.42
C ASN A 234 -11.79 -12.32 0.38
N THR A 235 -12.05 -11.74 -0.80
CA THR A 235 -12.80 -12.40 -1.87
C THR A 235 -11.95 -12.49 -3.13
N LEU A 236 -12.08 -11.54 -4.05
CA LEU A 236 -11.40 -11.55 -5.34
C LEU A 236 -9.87 -11.59 -5.20
N CYS A 237 -9.31 -10.76 -4.32
CA CYS A 237 -7.85 -10.60 -4.22
C CYS A 237 -7.19 -11.85 -3.60
N ALA A 238 -7.77 -12.37 -2.51
CA ALA A 238 -7.34 -13.63 -1.92
C ALA A 238 -7.43 -14.79 -2.93
N GLN A 239 -8.55 -14.93 -3.64
CA GLN A 239 -8.73 -15.97 -4.67
C GLN A 239 -7.73 -15.83 -5.83
N ALA A 240 -7.45 -14.61 -6.26
CA ALA A 240 -6.46 -14.35 -7.31
C ALA A 240 -5.03 -14.70 -6.86
N LEU A 241 -4.68 -14.45 -5.59
CA LEU A 241 -3.39 -14.85 -5.01
C LEU A 241 -3.27 -16.37 -4.82
N GLU A 242 -4.34 -17.03 -4.37
CA GLU A 242 -4.39 -18.49 -4.24
C GLU A 242 -4.25 -19.20 -5.60
N GLY A 243 -4.92 -18.67 -6.62
CA GLY A 243 -4.89 -19.18 -7.98
C GLY A 243 -3.71 -18.68 -8.84
N LEU A 244 -2.83 -17.83 -8.29
CA LEU A 244 -1.80 -17.12 -9.05
C LEU A 244 -0.80 -18.10 -9.70
N PRO A 245 -0.74 -18.19 -11.04
CA PRO A 245 0.19 -19.09 -11.69
C PRO A 245 1.65 -18.72 -11.40
N ASN A 246 2.52 -19.71 -11.15
CA ASN A 246 3.94 -19.47 -10.85
C ASN A 246 4.65 -18.60 -11.90
N VAL A 247 4.26 -18.67 -13.17
CA VAL A 247 4.84 -17.84 -14.25
C VAL A 247 4.55 -16.34 -14.08
N ALA A 248 3.55 -15.95 -13.28
CA ALA A 248 3.25 -14.56 -12.97
C ALA A 248 4.43 -13.87 -12.25
N TRP A 249 5.17 -14.62 -11.44
CA TRP A 249 6.35 -14.16 -10.69
C TRP A 249 7.59 -13.95 -11.55
N ASN A 250 7.53 -14.20 -12.86
CA ASN A 250 8.65 -13.91 -13.75
C ASN A 250 8.73 -12.39 -14.01
N ARG A 251 9.90 -11.91 -14.46
CA ARG A 251 10.12 -10.53 -14.94
C ARG A 251 9.89 -9.42 -13.90
N GLN A 252 9.96 -9.72 -12.61
CA GLN A 252 9.90 -8.68 -11.58
C GLN A 252 11.21 -7.89 -11.56
N THR A 253 11.10 -6.56 -11.51
CA THR A 253 12.23 -5.66 -11.31
C THR A 253 12.51 -5.48 -9.81
N PRO A 254 13.68 -4.94 -9.42
CA PRO A 254 13.95 -4.57 -8.03
C PRO A 254 12.87 -3.66 -7.44
N GLU A 255 12.40 -2.67 -8.20
CA GLU A 255 11.37 -1.70 -7.79
C GLU A 255 10.03 -2.39 -7.55
N SER A 256 9.62 -3.30 -8.44
CA SER A 256 8.40 -4.08 -8.27
C SER A 256 8.48 -4.99 -7.04
N LEU A 257 9.63 -5.61 -6.77
CA LEU A 257 9.83 -6.42 -5.57
C LEU A 257 9.83 -5.58 -4.29
N ASP A 258 10.34 -4.34 -4.34
CA ASP A 258 10.27 -3.42 -3.21
C ASP A 258 8.81 -3.09 -2.87
N VAL A 259 7.95 -2.85 -3.87
CA VAL A 259 6.49 -2.71 -3.69
C VAL A 259 5.90 -3.98 -3.06
N VAL A 260 6.20 -5.17 -3.60
CA VAL A 260 5.71 -6.45 -3.04
C VAL A 260 6.04 -6.58 -1.55
N THR A 261 7.28 -6.30 -1.17
CA THR A 261 7.70 -6.42 0.23
C THR A 261 7.10 -5.35 1.14
N ARG A 262 6.84 -4.14 0.62
CA ARG A 262 6.10 -3.09 1.33
C ARG A 262 4.69 -3.56 1.66
N GLU A 263 3.94 -4.03 0.67
CA GLU A 263 2.56 -4.48 0.88
C GLU A 263 2.46 -5.73 1.77
N LEU A 264 3.44 -6.63 1.71
CA LEU A 264 3.52 -7.73 2.67
C LEU A 264 3.79 -7.23 4.10
N THR A 265 4.63 -6.20 4.27
CA THR A 265 4.84 -5.60 5.60
C THR A 265 3.53 -5.00 6.12
N ALA A 266 2.81 -4.24 5.29
CA ALA A 266 1.50 -3.69 5.62
C ALA A 266 0.47 -4.79 5.97
N LYS A 267 0.52 -5.95 5.31
CA LYS A 267 -0.34 -7.09 5.66
C LYS A 267 -0.08 -7.62 7.06
N ILE A 268 1.18 -7.73 7.47
CA ILE A 268 1.57 -8.16 8.83
C ILE A 268 1.11 -7.11 9.84
N GLU A 269 1.28 -5.82 9.54
CA GLU A 269 0.83 -4.74 10.42
C GLU A 269 -0.69 -4.76 10.62
N ARG A 270 -1.45 -5.05 9.56
CA ARG A 270 -2.92 -5.09 9.59
C ARG A 270 -3.48 -6.34 10.28
N GLU A 271 -2.92 -7.52 10.00
CA GLU A 271 -3.50 -8.81 10.42
C GLU A 271 -2.70 -9.57 11.48
N GLY A 272 -1.51 -9.08 11.84
CA GLY A 272 -0.60 -9.72 12.77
C GLY A 272 0.28 -10.79 12.15
N ASP A 273 1.21 -11.32 12.94
CA ASP A 273 2.24 -12.26 12.48
C ASP A 273 1.69 -13.62 11.97
N ASP A 274 0.49 -14.02 12.41
CA ASP A 274 -0.08 -15.33 12.07
C ASP A 274 -0.39 -15.48 10.58
N ILE A 275 -0.63 -14.36 9.87
CA ILE A 275 -0.84 -14.36 8.41
C ILE A 275 0.36 -14.95 7.65
N THR A 276 1.56 -14.84 8.23
CA THR A 276 2.80 -15.34 7.63
C THR A 276 2.86 -16.87 7.58
N GLN A 277 2.02 -17.57 8.35
CA GLN A 277 1.96 -19.03 8.33
C GLN A 277 1.10 -19.60 7.20
N THR A 278 0.36 -18.75 6.49
CA THR A 278 -0.53 -19.22 5.42
C THR A 278 0.24 -19.84 4.26
N ARG A 279 -0.41 -20.77 3.56
CA ARG A 279 0.16 -21.40 2.37
C ARG A 279 0.43 -20.39 1.25
N ILE A 280 -0.43 -19.39 1.11
CA ILE A 280 -0.27 -18.28 0.17
C ILE A 280 1.04 -17.56 0.47
N TRP A 281 1.30 -17.20 1.72
CA TRP A 281 2.53 -16.55 2.14
C TRP A 281 3.78 -17.37 1.84
N ALA A 282 3.76 -18.66 2.22
CA ALA A 282 4.86 -19.59 1.93
C ALA A 282 5.14 -19.68 0.43
N ASN A 283 4.09 -19.70 -0.41
CA ASN A 283 4.25 -19.71 -1.85
C ASN A 283 4.92 -18.41 -2.33
N MET A 284 4.46 -17.23 -1.92
CA MET A 284 5.07 -15.96 -2.31
C MET A 284 6.56 -15.90 -1.95
N MET A 285 6.93 -16.29 -0.73
CA MET A 285 8.33 -16.32 -0.30
C MET A 285 9.17 -17.28 -1.16
N HIS A 286 8.64 -18.47 -1.44
CA HIS A 286 9.28 -19.43 -2.33
C HIS A 286 9.45 -18.88 -3.76
N GLN A 287 8.42 -18.24 -4.33
CA GLN A 287 8.49 -17.69 -5.68
C GLN A 287 9.49 -16.53 -5.80
N ILE A 288 9.56 -15.66 -4.78
CA ILE A 288 10.55 -14.57 -4.72
C ILE A 288 11.96 -15.17 -4.65
N TYR A 289 12.20 -16.06 -3.69
CA TYR A 289 13.53 -16.63 -3.47
C TYR A 289 14.05 -17.45 -4.66
N SER A 290 13.21 -18.33 -5.21
CA SER A 290 13.61 -19.23 -6.30
C SER A 290 14.03 -18.51 -7.58
N ARG A 291 13.55 -17.28 -7.80
CA ARG A 291 13.86 -16.47 -9.00
C ARG A 291 14.88 -15.38 -8.75
N TYR A 292 14.81 -14.74 -7.60
CA TYR A 292 15.55 -13.50 -7.32
C TYR A 292 16.59 -13.66 -6.20
N GLY A 293 16.66 -14.85 -5.59
CA GLY A 293 17.59 -15.17 -4.52
C GLY A 293 17.32 -14.38 -3.25
N LEU A 294 18.39 -14.07 -2.51
CA LEU A 294 18.29 -13.36 -1.22
C LEU A 294 18.18 -11.85 -1.33
N LYS A 295 18.57 -11.27 -2.47
CA LYS A 295 18.68 -9.82 -2.65
C LYS A 295 17.40 -9.05 -2.29
N PRO A 296 16.18 -9.50 -2.66
CA PRO A 296 14.97 -8.78 -2.27
C PRO A 296 14.78 -8.72 -0.76
N PHE A 297 15.04 -9.82 -0.05
CA PHE A 297 14.94 -9.87 1.41
C PHE A 297 16.03 -9.03 2.09
N GLU A 298 17.26 -9.07 1.58
CA GLU A 298 18.39 -8.28 2.07
C GLU A 298 18.11 -6.77 1.99
N ARG A 299 17.61 -6.28 0.85
CA ARG A 299 17.29 -4.86 0.67
C ARG A 299 16.32 -4.37 1.74
N VAL A 300 15.26 -5.12 1.99
CA VAL A 300 14.23 -4.74 2.97
C VAL A 300 14.76 -4.89 4.39
N ALA A 301 15.49 -5.96 4.67
CA ALA A 301 16.12 -6.18 5.98
C ALA A 301 17.13 -5.09 6.37
N SER A 302 17.73 -4.43 5.38
CA SER A 302 18.69 -3.33 5.60
C SER A 302 18.04 -1.96 5.83
N LYS A 303 16.74 -1.82 5.53
CA LYS A 303 16.00 -0.56 5.72
C LYS A 303 15.48 -0.52 7.17
N PRO A 304 15.62 0.61 7.88
CA PRO A 304 14.94 0.82 9.15
C PRO A 304 13.43 0.59 8.99
N SER A 305 12.83 -0.18 9.90
CA SER A 305 11.39 -0.40 9.91
C SER A 305 10.74 0.56 10.90
N LYS A 306 9.88 1.46 10.42
CA LYS A 306 9.10 2.38 11.28
C LYS A 306 8.20 1.64 12.27
N HIS A 307 7.60 0.54 11.84
CA HIS A 307 6.64 -0.24 12.65
C HIS A 307 7.28 -1.43 13.37
N GLY A 308 8.61 -1.53 13.38
CA GLY A 308 9.30 -2.60 14.10
C GLY A 308 9.08 -4.02 13.57
N VAL A 309 8.60 -4.18 12.32
CA VAL A 309 8.40 -5.51 11.73
C VAL A 309 9.74 -6.11 11.31
N ILE A 310 10.23 -7.06 12.10
CA ILE A 310 11.52 -7.73 11.84
C ILE A 310 11.41 -8.90 10.85
N PHE A 311 10.25 -9.12 10.24
CA PHE A 311 9.96 -10.29 9.41
C PHE A 311 11.02 -10.51 8.32
N PHE A 312 11.27 -9.50 7.49
CA PHE A 312 12.24 -9.64 6.40
C PHE A 312 13.68 -9.77 6.89
N TYR A 313 14.02 -9.17 8.03
CA TYR A 313 15.31 -9.40 8.70
C TYR A 313 15.46 -10.87 9.13
N PHE A 314 14.45 -11.43 9.79
CA PHE A 314 14.42 -12.84 10.16
C PHE A 314 14.56 -13.75 8.94
N ILE A 315 13.77 -13.51 7.89
CA ILE A 315 13.81 -14.29 6.66
C ILE A 315 15.19 -14.21 6.01
N HIS A 316 15.76 -13.02 5.83
CA HIS A 316 17.08 -12.86 5.24
C HIS A 316 18.16 -13.62 6.03
N ARG A 317 18.18 -13.48 7.36
CA ARG A 317 19.17 -14.11 8.24
C ARG A 317 19.04 -15.64 8.29
N ARG A 318 17.82 -16.17 8.24
CA ARG A 318 17.59 -17.63 8.26
C ARG A 318 17.77 -18.27 6.89
N ALA A 319 17.32 -17.61 5.83
CA ALA A 319 17.46 -18.11 4.47
C ALA A 319 18.93 -18.09 4.01
N SER A 320 19.70 -17.07 4.37
CA SER A 320 21.15 -17.00 4.08
C SER A 320 21.94 -18.18 4.66
N LYS A 321 21.57 -18.67 5.85
CA LYS A 321 22.19 -19.86 6.48
C LYS A 321 21.67 -21.19 5.93
N ARG A 322 20.56 -21.20 5.20
CA ARG A 322 19.83 -22.42 4.79
C ARG A 322 19.62 -22.51 3.28
N GLN A 323 20.43 -21.82 2.47
CA GLN A 323 20.18 -21.64 1.03
C GLN A 323 19.84 -22.94 0.27
N GLN A 324 20.54 -24.04 0.57
CA GLN A 324 20.35 -25.34 -0.07
C GLN A 324 19.12 -26.14 0.42
N LYS A 325 18.38 -25.63 1.42
CA LYS A 325 17.26 -26.32 2.08
C LYS A 325 15.90 -25.69 1.83
N LEU A 326 15.83 -24.58 1.10
CA LEU A 326 14.58 -23.83 0.85
C LEU A 326 14.12 -23.99 -0.60
N ILE A 327 13.90 -25.24 -1.02
CA ILE A 327 13.63 -25.60 -2.42
C ILE A 327 12.15 -25.79 -2.73
N SER A 328 11.29 -25.92 -1.71
CA SER A 328 9.86 -26.15 -1.85
C SER A 328 9.04 -25.19 -0.99
N VAL A 329 7.74 -25.05 -1.30
CA VAL A 329 6.80 -24.26 -0.48
C VAL A 329 6.68 -24.81 0.94
N ASP A 330 6.84 -26.13 1.14
CA ASP A 330 6.82 -26.75 2.47
C ASP A 330 8.04 -26.36 3.32
N ASP A 331 9.20 -26.19 2.70
CA ASP A 331 10.39 -25.72 3.39
C ASP A 331 10.21 -24.28 3.90
N TRP A 332 9.53 -23.45 3.12
CA TRP A 332 9.16 -22.10 3.48
C TRP A 332 8.10 -22.08 4.59
N ALA A 333 7.05 -22.90 4.51
CA ALA A 333 6.06 -23.02 5.57
C ALA A 333 6.71 -23.37 6.92
N LYS A 334 7.63 -24.34 6.94
CA LYS A 334 8.40 -24.71 8.15
C LYS A 334 9.31 -23.57 8.65
N LEU A 335 9.83 -22.73 7.75
CA LEU A 335 10.61 -21.55 8.16
C LEU A 335 9.71 -20.46 8.76
N LEU A 336 8.51 -20.27 8.21
CA LEU A 336 7.55 -19.26 8.66
C LEU A 336 6.92 -19.63 10.01
N GLU A 337 6.70 -20.93 10.28
CA GLU A 337 6.32 -21.42 11.61
C GLU A 337 7.36 -21.02 12.68
N LYS A 338 8.65 -21.06 12.33
CA LYS A 338 9.72 -20.60 13.23
C LYS A 338 9.62 -19.10 13.50
N TYR A 339 9.28 -18.30 12.49
CA TYR A 339 9.11 -16.87 12.68
C TYR A 339 8.09 -16.60 13.78
N VAL A 340 6.88 -17.17 13.75
CA VAL A 340 5.84 -16.96 14.79
C VAL A 340 6.24 -17.50 16.17
N ASN A 341 7.17 -18.46 16.22
CA ASN A 341 7.73 -18.98 17.47
C ASN A 341 8.88 -18.14 18.06
N VAL A 342 9.28 -17.05 17.41
CA VAL A 342 10.21 -16.06 18.00
C VAL A 342 9.50 -15.37 19.17
N PRO A 343 10.09 -15.35 20.38
CA PRO A 343 9.48 -14.68 21.53
C PRO A 343 9.30 -13.18 21.31
N ASP A 344 8.20 -12.63 21.80
CA ASP A 344 7.82 -11.24 21.54
C ASP A 344 8.85 -10.25 22.11
N ALA A 345 9.42 -10.53 23.29
CA ALA A 345 10.52 -9.74 23.84
C ALA A 345 11.74 -9.69 22.91
N THR A 346 12.00 -10.80 22.19
CA THR A 346 13.11 -10.89 21.23
C THR A 346 12.78 -10.06 19.98
N ARG A 347 11.56 -10.16 19.45
CA ARG A 347 11.13 -9.33 18.31
C ARG A 347 11.25 -7.85 18.61
N ARG A 348 10.68 -7.41 19.73
CA ARG A 348 10.66 -6.00 20.15
C ARG A 348 12.06 -5.44 20.36
N ARG A 349 12.98 -6.22 20.95
CA ARG A 349 14.38 -5.83 21.09
C ARG A 349 15.06 -5.65 19.73
N HIS A 350 14.83 -6.57 18.79
CA HIS A 350 15.40 -6.46 17.46
C HIS A 350 14.77 -5.32 16.66
N ALA A 351 13.45 -5.14 16.75
CA ALA A 351 12.72 -4.00 16.21
C ALA A 351 13.35 -2.69 16.69
N TRP A 352 13.54 -2.53 18.00
CA TRP A 352 14.23 -1.36 18.58
C TRP A 352 15.62 -1.13 17.98
N THR A 353 16.39 -2.20 17.78
CA THR A 353 17.75 -2.08 17.23
C THR A 353 17.78 -1.58 15.80
N ILE A 354 16.74 -1.85 14.99
CA ILE A 354 16.67 -1.45 13.58
C ILE A 354 15.89 -0.15 13.36
N MET A 355 15.25 0.42 14.39
CA MET A 355 14.57 1.71 14.32
C MET A 355 15.57 2.86 14.14
N THR A 356 15.12 3.95 13.52
CA THR A 356 15.88 5.19 13.48
C THR A 356 15.95 5.82 14.88
N VAL A 357 16.88 6.75 15.10
CA VAL A 357 16.97 7.45 16.38
C VAL A 357 15.70 8.26 16.69
N PRO A 358 15.13 9.03 15.74
CA PRO A 358 13.83 9.68 15.93
C PRO A 358 12.72 8.69 16.36
N ASP A 359 12.58 7.55 15.65
CA ASP A 359 11.52 6.57 15.95
C ASP A 359 11.66 5.97 17.35
N ARG A 360 12.90 5.74 17.83
CA ARG A 360 13.13 5.24 19.20
C ARG A 360 12.69 6.23 20.27
N TRP A 361 12.97 7.52 20.06
CA TRP A 361 12.51 8.55 20.98
C TRP A 361 10.99 8.61 21.01
N GLU A 362 10.34 8.59 19.85
CA GLU A 362 8.87 8.58 19.78
C GLU A 362 8.25 7.34 20.43
N SER A 363 8.90 6.19 20.29
CA SER A 363 8.41 4.92 20.82
C SER A 363 8.73 4.70 22.30
N LEU A 364 9.39 5.64 22.97
CA LEU A 364 9.84 5.49 24.34
C LEU A 364 8.68 5.40 25.35
N ASP A 365 7.59 6.13 25.10
CA ASP A 365 6.38 6.10 25.94
C ASP A 365 5.52 4.85 25.67
N SER A 366 5.79 4.13 24.58
CA SER A 366 5.04 2.91 24.30
C SER A 366 5.33 1.81 25.34
N SER A 367 4.29 1.10 25.75
CA SER A 367 4.45 -0.08 26.62
C SER A 367 5.13 -1.25 25.90
N ASP A 368 5.37 -1.12 24.60
CA ASP A 368 5.92 -2.17 23.78
C ASP A 368 7.44 -2.28 23.92
N TYR A 369 8.19 -1.20 24.09
CA TYR A 369 9.66 -1.28 24.05
C TYR A 369 10.35 -1.11 25.41
N GLY A 370 11.53 -1.73 25.53
CA GLY A 370 12.39 -1.63 26.70
C GLY A 370 11.84 -2.36 27.93
N CYS A 371 11.65 -1.63 29.03
CA CYS A 371 11.23 -2.20 30.31
C CYS A 371 9.70 -2.21 30.45
N SER A 372 9.12 -3.38 30.77
CA SER A 372 7.68 -3.54 30.99
C SER A 372 7.17 -3.09 32.36
N PHE A 373 8.06 -2.71 33.29
CA PHE A 373 7.65 -2.18 34.59
C PHE A 373 7.19 -0.73 34.41
N GLY A 374 5.91 -0.44 34.70
CA GLY A 374 5.31 0.88 34.47
C GLY A 374 5.98 2.05 35.20
N SER A 375 6.66 1.79 36.32
CA SER A 375 7.40 2.81 37.09
C SER A 375 8.93 2.67 36.95
N CYS A 376 9.40 2.26 35.77
CA CYS A 376 10.83 2.11 35.50
C CYS A 376 11.58 3.47 35.61
N PRO A 377 12.58 3.60 36.50
CA PRO A 377 13.33 4.85 36.67
C PRO A 377 14.07 5.29 35.40
N GLU A 378 14.73 4.36 34.71
CA GLU A 378 15.45 4.67 33.46
C GLU A 378 14.50 5.19 32.37
N ARG A 379 13.27 4.64 32.27
CA ARG A 379 12.27 5.16 31.34
C ARG A 379 11.88 6.58 31.72
N ALA A 380 11.63 6.85 32.99
CA ALA A 380 11.26 8.18 33.47
C ALA A 380 12.35 9.22 33.15
N GLU A 381 13.62 8.90 33.40
CA GLU A 381 14.75 9.78 33.05
C GLU A 381 14.87 10.01 31.53
N LEU A 382 14.71 8.96 30.72
CA LEU A 382 14.75 9.10 29.25
C LEU A 382 13.58 9.94 28.74
N LEU A 383 12.40 9.87 29.36
CA LEU A 383 11.24 10.71 29.03
C LEU A 383 11.51 12.18 29.37
N GLU A 384 12.18 12.47 30.50
CA GLU A 384 12.62 13.83 30.84
C GLU A 384 13.62 14.37 29.80
N ILE A 385 14.59 13.54 29.37
CA ILE A 385 15.52 13.90 28.29
C ILE A 385 14.78 14.14 26.98
N GLN A 386 13.81 13.29 26.65
CA GLN A 386 12.99 13.45 25.44
C GLN A 386 12.25 14.80 25.44
N GLN A 387 11.68 15.20 26.58
CA GLN A 387 10.98 16.47 26.74
C GLN A 387 11.92 17.68 26.66
N ALA A 388 13.17 17.54 27.13
CA ALA A 388 14.19 18.58 27.08
C ALA A 388 14.95 18.65 25.75
N ARG A 389 14.79 17.65 24.86
CA ARG A 389 15.54 17.55 23.61
C ARG A 389 15.21 18.72 22.67
N VAL A 390 16.26 19.30 22.08
CA VAL A 390 16.12 20.18 20.91
C VAL A 390 16.21 19.32 19.65
N ARG A 391 15.12 19.27 18.86
CA ARG A 391 15.08 18.47 17.61
C ARG A 391 16.16 18.90 16.63
N GLY A 392 16.72 17.93 15.91
CA GLY A 392 17.87 18.13 15.04
C GLY A 392 19.22 18.31 15.76
N GLN A 393 19.23 18.46 17.09
CA GLN A 393 20.46 18.37 17.89
C GLN A 393 20.59 16.95 18.46
N ARG A 394 21.72 16.32 18.17
CA ARG A 394 22.03 14.95 18.59
C ARG A 394 22.81 14.98 19.89
N ASP A 395 22.42 14.14 20.85
CA ASP A 395 23.17 13.89 22.08
C ASP A 395 23.55 12.42 22.11
N ALA A 396 24.83 12.15 21.79
CA ALA A 396 25.33 10.79 21.69
C ALA A 396 25.20 10.00 22.99
N VAL A 397 25.32 10.66 24.16
CA VAL A 397 25.24 9.97 25.46
C VAL A 397 23.79 9.57 25.75
N ALA A 398 22.85 10.49 25.53
CA ALA A 398 21.43 10.20 25.67
C ALA A 398 20.96 9.14 24.66
N GLU A 399 21.45 9.21 23.42
CA GLU A 399 21.11 8.25 22.37
C GLU A 399 21.68 6.85 22.63
N ASP A 400 22.88 6.74 23.19
CA ASP A 400 23.46 5.47 23.62
C ASP A 400 22.66 4.85 24.78
N ARG A 401 22.22 5.67 25.75
CA ARG A 401 21.30 5.22 26.82
C ARG A 401 19.98 4.73 26.26
N LEU A 402 19.36 5.51 25.36
CA LEU A 402 18.10 5.15 24.69
C LEU A 402 18.25 3.84 23.90
N PHE A 403 19.34 3.69 23.14
CA PHE A 403 19.64 2.46 22.44
C PHE A 403 19.72 1.29 23.43
N GLY A 404 20.47 1.46 24.52
CA GLY A 404 20.62 0.49 25.59
C GLY A 404 19.30 0.08 26.25
N PHE A 405 18.41 1.04 26.53
CA PHE A 405 17.12 0.82 27.19
C PHE A 405 16.29 -0.26 26.49
N GLY A 406 16.19 -0.20 25.17
CA GLY A 406 15.52 -1.23 24.38
C GLY A 406 16.42 -2.43 24.09
N ALA A 407 17.59 -2.21 23.49
CA ALA A 407 18.42 -3.27 22.93
C ALA A 407 19.03 -4.20 24.00
N LEU A 408 19.39 -3.67 25.16
CA LEU A 408 20.06 -4.39 26.25
C LEU A 408 19.09 -4.85 27.35
N SER A 409 17.79 -4.58 27.19
CA SER A 409 16.76 -5.12 28.07
C SER A 409 16.78 -6.65 28.11
N LYS A 410 16.48 -7.22 29.27
CA LYS A 410 16.52 -8.66 29.52
C LYS A 410 15.11 -9.23 29.47
N ALA A 411 14.88 -10.15 28.55
CA ALA A 411 13.62 -10.88 28.47
C ALA A 411 13.37 -11.68 29.76
N CYS A 412 12.12 -11.78 30.18
CA CYS A 412 11.73 -12.69 31.26
C CYS A 412 12.16 -14.12 30.91
N HIS A 413 13.02 -14.73 31.75
CA HIS A 413 13.58 -16.06 31.48
C HIS A 413 12.52 -17.14 31.26
N ARG A 414 11.36 -17.00 31.93
CA ARG A 414 10.29 -18.00 31.88
C ARG A 414 9.42 -17.89 30.63
N CYS A 415 8.79 -16.72 30.40
CA CYS A 415 7.83 -16.58 29.31
C CYS A 415 8.43 -15.95 28.05
N LYS A 416 9.56 -15.23 28.16
CA LYS A 416 10.20 -14.47 27.08
C LYS A 416 9.25 -13.51 26.33
N HIS A 417 8.12 -13.16 26.96
CA HIS A 417 7.11 -12.29 26.36
C HIS A 417 7.41 -10.81 26.65
N VAL A 418 7.86 -10.49 27.87
CA VAL A 418 8.22 -9.14 28.33
C VAL A 418 9.72 -9.00 28.56
N SER A 419 10.20 -7.75 28.64
CA SER A 419 11.59 -7.40 28.93
C SER A 419 11.69 -6.41 30.10
N TYR A 420 12.82 -6.44 30.80
CA TYR A 420 13.12 -5.53 31.91
C TYR A 420 14.53 -4.96 31.76
N CYS A 421 14.74 -3.69 32.12
CA CYS A 421 16.09 -3.10 32.14
C CYS A 421 16.98 -3.76 33.21
N GLY A 422 16.40 -4.35 34.27
CA GLY A 422 17.13 -5.02 35.34
C GLY A 422 16.26 -5.95 36.19
N LYS A 423 16.90 -6.69 37.11
CA LYS A 423 16.22 -7.62 38.04
C LYS A 423 15.28 -6.90 39.01
N GLU A 424 15.61 -5.67 39.37
CA GLU A 424 14.83 -4.84 40.29
C GLU A 424 13.45 -4.52 39.69
N CYS A 425 13.42 -4.01 38.45
CA CYS A 425 12.18 -3.77 37.73
C CYS A 425 11.37 -5.07 37.51
N GLN A 426 12.04 -6.20 37.22
CA GLN A 426 11.36 -7.49 37.10
C GLN A 426 10.71 -7.92 38.43
N ALA A 427 11.42 -7.76 39.56
CA ALA A 427 10.90 -8.12 40.87
C ALA A 427 9.74 -7.22 41.29
N ALA A 428 9.84 -5.91 41.02
CA ALA A 428 8.80 -4.93 41.28
C ALA A 428 7.53 -5.19 40.46
N ASP A 429 7.68 -5.59 39.19
CA ASP A 429 6.55 -5.88 38.29
C ASP A 429 5.95 -7.28 38.50
N TRP A 430 6.64 -8.17 39.23
CA TRP A 430 6.21 -9.57 39.38
C TRP A 430 4.77 -9.77 39.85
N PRO A 431 4.22 -9.00 40.83
CA PRO A 431 2.83 -9.13 41.24
C PRO A 431 1.84 -8.99 40.07
N ASN A 432 2.15 -8.11 39.11
CA ASN A 432 1.33 -7.88 37.92
C ASN A 432 1.64 -8.90 36.81
N HIS A 433 2.92 -9.21 36.59
CA HIS A 433 3.35 -10.09 35.50
C HIS A 433 3.05 -11.58 35.74
N ARG A 434 2.99 -12.05 36.99
CA ARG A 434 2.94 -13.48 37.34
C ARG A 434 1.86 -14.28 36.61
N HIS A 435 0.67 -13.71 36.42
CA HIS A 435 -0.42 -14.38 35.73
C HIS A 435 -0.12 -14.52 34.23
N THR A 436 0.16 -13.40 33.56
CA THR A 436 0.56 -13.34 32.14
C THR A 436 1.78 -14.22 31.86
N CYS A 437 2.75 -14.24 32.77
CA CYS A 437 3.94 -15.08 32.68
C CYS A 437 3.60 -16.57 32.52
N LYS A 438 2.61 -17.07 33.26
CA LYS A 438 2.19 -18.49 33.17
C LYS A 438 1.53 -18.78 31.82
N VAL A 439 0.63 -17.90 31.37
CA VAL A 439 -0.09 -18.04 30.10
C VAL A 439 0.89 -18.02 28.92
N GLU A 440 1.78 -17.03 28.88
CA GLU A 440 2.72 -16.87 27.78
C GLU A 440 3.81 -17.95 27.79
N ALA A 441 4.26 -18.40 28.97
CA ALA A 441 5.19 -19.52 29.05
C ALA A 441 4.60 -20.83 28.50
N ALA A 442 3.28 -21.03 28.62
CA ALA A 442 2.61 -22.21 28.08
C ALA A 442 2.63 -22.26 26.54
N LYS A 443 2.80 -21.11 25.87
CA LYS A 443 2.96 -21.04 24.40
C LYS A 443 4.32 -21.58 23.93
N ASN A 444 5.30 -21.75 24.82
CA ASN A 444 6.61 -22.35 24.56
C ASN A 444 7.37 -21.74 23.36
N LYS A 445 7.23 -20.42 23.13
CA LYS A 445 8.00 -19.69 22.12
C LYS A 445 9.49 -19.72 22.49
N THR A 446 10.32 -20.33 21.64
CA THR A 446 11.74 -20.59 21.93
C THR A 446 12.67 -20.26 20.76
N GLU A 447 12.14 -19.85 19.61
CA GLU A 447 12.96 -19.62 18.43
C GLU A 447 13.81 -18.35 18.56
N GLU A 448 15.07 -18.43 18.16
CA GLU A 448 15.96 -17.26 18.09
C GLU A 448 15.84 -16.53 16.74
N ILE A 449 16.47 -15.36 16.59
CA ILE A 449 16.54 -14.67 15.29
C ILE A 449 17.79 -15.07 14.51
#